data_AF-A0A6G3MJG5-F1
#
_entry.id   AF-A0A6G3MJG5-F1
#
_cell.length_a   1.000
_cell.length_b   1.000
_cell.length_c   1.000
_cell.angle_alpha   90.00
_cell.angle_beta   90.00
_cell.angle_gamma   90.00
#
_symmetry.space_group_name_H-M   'P 1'
#
loop_
_entity.id
_entity.type
_entity.pdbx_description
1 polymer ?
#
loop_
_entity_poly.entity_id
_entity_poly.type
_entity_poly.pdbx_seq_one_letter_code
_entity_poly.pdbx_strand_id
1 'polypeptide(L)'
;LIVRNSNEIINNIGNFINRCLSMLYKKFDGKIQTIYVTSVERALIEKIDTSLKLYIDCMESYRFREAYSHFSDISHGGNQYIQHTKPWELKIEDPNQLYYMFRIF
;
A
#
# COMPACT_ATOMS: atom_id res chain seq x y z
N LEU A 1 7.44 25.66 5.84
CA LEU A 1 6.94 24.96 4.63
C LEU A 1 7.46 23.53 4.52
N ILE A 2 8.77 23.27 4.71
CA ILE A 2 9.38 21.92 4.63
C ILE A 2 8.74 20.92 5.62
N VAL A 3 8.58 21.29 6.89
CA VAL A 3 8.01 20.38 7.93
C VAL A 3 6.53 20.04 7.70
N ARG A 4 5.76 20.96 7.08
CA ARG A 4 4.32 20.77 6.85
C ARG A 4 4.06 19.72 5.76
N ASN A 5 4.85 19.78 4.67
CA ASN A 5 4.81 18.77 3.62
C ASN A 5 5.28 17.41 4.15
N SER A 6 6.38 17.35 4.92
CA SER A 6 6.84 16.10 5.53
C SER A 6 5.78 15.44 6.43
N ASN A 7 4.98 16.22 7.15
CA ASN A 7 3.90 15.71 8.00
C ASN A 7 2.74 15.14 7.19
N GLU A 8 2.27 15.81 6.13
CA GLU A 8 1.24 15.22 5.25
C GLU A 8 1.70 13.92 4.59
N ILE A 9 3.00 13.80 4.31
CA ILE A 9 3.64 12.62 3.72
C ILE A 9 3.69 11.47 4.72
N ILE A 10 4.25 11.71 5.92
CA ILE A 10 4.26 10.73 7.01
C ILE A 10 2.83 10.34 7.37
N ASN A 11 1.89 11.29 7.31
CA ASN A 11 0.49 11.00 7.59
C ASN A 11 -0.15 10.12 6.51
N ASN A 12 0.07 10.37 5.21
CA ASN A 12 -0.53 9.54 4.17
C ASN A 12 0.05 8.12 4.12
N ILE A 13 1.37 7.98 4.26
CA ILE A 13 2.02 6.66 4.33
C ILE A 13 1.77 5.98 5.66
N GLY A 14 1.93 6.70 6.76
CA GLY A 14 1.63 6.21 8.10
C GLY A 14 0.19 5.74 8.19
N ASN A 15 -0.76 6.45 7.57
CA ASN A 15 -2.14 6.00 7.49
C ASN A 15 -2.31 4.75 6.63
N PHE A 16 -1.64 4.64 5.48
CA PHE A 16 -1.69 3.45 4.64
C PHE A 16 -1.13 2.22 5.38
N ILE A 17 0.11 2.31 5.88
CA ILE A 17 0.78 1.23 6.62
C ILE A 17 -0.02 0.87 7.87
N ASN A 18 -0.45 1.86 8.66
CA ASN A 18 -1.22 1.62 9.86
C ASN A 18 -2.57 0.95 9.56
N ARG A 19 -3.25 1.32 8.47
CA ARG A 19 -4.49 0.64 8.05
C ARG A 19 -4.22 -0.81 7.68
N CYS A 20 -3.17 -1.09 6.92
CA CYS A 20 -2.83 -2.46 6.54
C CYS A 20 -2.44 -3.31 7.75
N LEU A 21 -1.55 -2.80 8.62
CA LEU A 21 -1.12 -3.50 9.84
C LEU A 21 -2.28 -3.69 10.83
N SER A 22 -3.06 -2.64 11.10
CA SER A 22 -4.23 -2.71 11.98
C SER A 22 -5.23 -3.76 11.49
N MET A 23 -5.41 -3.88 10.18
CA MET A 23 -6.29 -4.87 9.58
C MET A 23 -5.74 -6.29 9.72
N LEU A 24 -4.44 -6.49 9.44
CA LEU A 24 -3.74 -7.75 9.65
C LEU A 24 -3.86 -8.24 11.10
N TYR A 25 -3.60 -7.36 12.06
CA TYR A 25 -3.73 -7.69 13.49
C TYR A 25 -5.18 -8.01 13.89
N LYS A 26 -6.15 -7.16 13.52
CA LYS A 26 -7.54 -7.31 13.97
C LYS A 26 -8.26 -8.52 13.37
N LYS A 27 -7.99 -8.84 12.10
CA LYS A 27 -8.73 -9.90 11.39
C LYS A 27 -7.98 -11.23 11.32
N PHE A 28 -6.66 -11.25 11.58
CA PHE A 28 -5.84 -12.46 11.38
C PHE A 28 -4.78 -12.69 12.44
N ASP A 29 -4.92 -12.05 13.60
CA ASP A 29 -4.01 -12.31 14.73
C ASP A 29 -2.54 -12.01 14.36
N GLY A 30 -2.32 -11.03 13.49
CA GLY A 30 -0.99 -10.64 13.03
C GLY A 30 -0.33 -11.62 12.05
N LYS A 31 -1.03 -12.69 11.64
CA LYS A 31 -0.47 -13.74 10.77
C LYS A 31 -0.74 -13.43 9.30
N ILE A 32 0.35 -13.37 8.53
CA ILE A 32 0.30 -13.24 7.07
C ILE A 32 -0.38 -14.50 6.51
N GLN A 33 -1.36 -14.29 5.62
CA GLN A 33 -2.12 -15.36 5.00
C GLN A 33 -1.56 -15.71 3.62
N THR A 34 -1.98 -16.85 3.07
CA THR A 34 -1.63 -17.21 1.70
C THR A 34 -2.32 -16.26 0.71
N ILE A 35 -1.55 -15.67 -0.20
CA ILE A 35 -2.03 -14.67 -1.16
C ILE A 35 -2.21 -15.32 -2.54
N TYR A 36 -3.32 -15.00 -3.21
CA TYR A 36 -3.54 -15.29 -4.63
C TYR A 36 -3.53 -13.99 -5.42
N VAL A 37 -2.51 -13.82 -6.25
CA VAL A 37 -2.29 -12.63 -7.07
C VAL A 37 -3.12 -12.73 -8.36
N THR A 38 -4.12 -11.86 -8.52
CA THR A 38 -4.85 -11.71 -9.80
C THR A 38 -4.16 -10.69 -10.71
N SER A 39 -4.72 -10.47 -11.90
CA SER A 39 -4.21 -9.46 -12.84
C SER A 39 -4.24 -8.04 -12.26
N VAL A 40 -5.23 -7.71 -11.42
CA VAL A 40 -5.34 -6.40 -10.78
C VAL A 40 -4.20 -6.18 -9.79
N GLU A 41 -3.93 -7.16 -8.93
CA GLU A 41 -2.84 -7.08 -7.97
C GLU A 41 -1.49 -7.10 -8.66
N ARG A 42 -1.33 -7.92 -9.70
CA ARG A 42 -0.08 -7.95 -10.47
C ARG A 42 0.23 -6.59 -11.06
N ALA A 43 -0.77 -5.93 -11.66
CA ALA A 43 -0.59 -4.57 -12.19
C ALA A 43 -0.27 -3.55 -11.10
N LEU A 44 -0.88 -3.67 -9.91
CA LEU A 44 -0.56 -2.81 -8.77
C LEU A 44 0.88 -3.04 -8.29
N ILE A 45 1.30 -4.30 -8.12
CA ILE A 45 2.65 -4.68 -7.69
C ILE A 45 3.68 -4.16 -8.69
N GLU A 46 3.47 -4.40 -9.99
CA GLU A 46 4.37 -3.90 -11.04
C GLU A 46 4.51 -2.37 -11.02
N LYS A 47 3.40 -1.66 -10.77
CA LYS A 47 3.41 -0.20 -10.62
C LYS A 47 4.19 0.22 -9.37
N ILE A 48 3.96 -0.43 -8.24
CA ILE A 48 4.68 -0.14 -6.99
C ILE A 48 6.18 -0.41 -7.15
N ASP A 49 6.57 -1.55 -7.73
CA ASP A 49 7.95 -1.90 -7.99
C ASP A 49 8.65 -0.89 -8.90
N THR A 50 7.95 -0.44 -9.95
CA THR A 50 8.48 0.59 -10.86
C THR A 50 8.69 1.91 -10.13
N SER A 51 7.69 2.37 -9.38
CA SER A 51 7.79 3.59 -8.59
C SER A 51 8.87 3.49 -7.50
N LEU A 52 9.06 2.33 -6.88
CA LEU A 52 10.08 2.11 -5.87
C LEU A 52 11.49 2.18 -6.46
N LYS A 53 11.72 1.56 -7.63
CA LYS A 53 13.00 1.66 -8.34
C LYS A 53 13.33 3.12 -8.66
N LEU A 54 12.37 3.85 -9.25
CA LEU A 54 12.56 5.27 -9.58
C LEU A 54 12.78 6.13 -8.34
N TYR A 55 12.11 5.83 -7.23
CA TYR A 55 12.35 6.47 -5.95
C TYR A 55 13.80 6.29 -5.49
N ILE A 56 14.30 5.05 -5.48
CA ILE A 56 15.68 4.73 -5.08
C ILE A 56 16.68 5.46 -5.97
N ASP A 57 16.54 5.37 -7.30
CA ASP A 57 17.41 6.04 -8.27
C ASP A 57 17.44 7.56 -8.06
N CYS A 58 16.28 8.17 -7.77
CA CYS A 58 16.20 9.59 -7.48
C CYS A 58 16.87 9.94 -6.14
N MET A 59 16.72 9.12 -5.11
CA MET A 59 17.34 9.32 -3.79
C MET A 59 18.87 9.22 -3.89
N GLU A 60 19.40 8.22 -4.60
CA GLU A 60 20.85 8.07 -4.84
C GLU A 60 21.43 9.24 -5.63
N SER A 61 20.63 9.84 -6.51
CA SER A 61 21.00 11.01 -7.31
C SER A 61 20.70 12.36 -6.65
N TYR A 62 20.32 12.39 -5.37
CA TYR A 62 19.91 13.61 -4.63
C TYR A 62 18.73 14.38 -5.26
N ARG A 63 17.90 13.73 -6.09
CA ARG A 63 16.71 14.29 -6.75
C ARG A 63 15.47 14.13 -5.87
N PHE A 64 15.48 14.76 -4.69
CA PHE A 64 14.45 14.56 -3.66
C PHE A 64 13.03 14.93 -4.09
N ARG A 65 12.86 15.95 -4.93
CA ARG A 65 11.54 16.36 -5.43
C ARG A 65 10.93 15.31 -6.38
N GLU A 66 11.75 14.67 -7.21
CA GLU A 66 11.31 13.60 -8.12
C GLU A 66 11.04 12.32 -7.34
N ALA A 67 11.96 11.95 -6.42
CA ALA A 67 11.76 10.84 -5.50
C ALA A 67 10.40 10.96 -4.78
N TYR A 68 10.06 12.17 -4.32
CA TYR A 68 8.78 12.44 -3.69
C TYR A 68 7.58 12.09 -4.59
N SER A 69 7.61 12.44 -5.87
CA SER A 69 6.52 12.12 -6.79
C SER A 69 6.30 10.62 -6.90
N HIS A 70 7.39 9.86 -7.10
CA HIS A 70 7.32 8.40 -7.21
C HIS A 70 6.82 7.74 -5.93
N PHE A 71 7.22 8.28 -4.77
CA PHE A 71 6.74 7.79 -3.48
C PHE A 71 5.26 8.10 -3.25
N SER A 72 4.80 9.27 -3.67
CA SER A 72 3.38 9.65 -3.64
C SER A 72 2.52 8.71 -4.50
N ASP A 73 3.02 8.29 -5.66
CA ASP A 73 2.30 7.36 -6.56
C ASP A 73 2.06 5.99 -5.91
N ILE A 74 3.01 5.49 -5.10
CA ILE A 74 2.88 4.24 -4.34
C ILE A 74 1.75 4.38 -3.31
N SER A 75 1.77 5.45 -2.51
CA SER A 75 0.76 5.70 -1.48
C SER A 75 -0.64 5.87 -2.10
N HIS A 76 -0.74 6.57 -3.23
CA HIS A 76 -1.99 6.77 -3.93
C HIS A 76 -2.54 5.45 -4.49
N GLY A 77 -1.71 4.65 -5.14
CA GLY A 77 -2.09 3.33 -5.67
C GLY A 77 -2.60 2.39 -4.57
N GLY A 78 -1.87 2.30 -3.45
CA GLY A 78 -2.27 1.49 -2.31
C GLY A 78 -3.60 1.95 -1.69
N ASN A 79 -3.78 3.26 -1.50
CA ASN A 79 -5.02 3.79 -0.97
C ASN A 79 -6.21 3.57 -1.91
N GLN A 80 -6.05 3.79 -3.22
CA GLN A 80 -7.11 3.49 -4.20
C GLN A 80 -7.50 2.03 -4.15
N TYR A 81 -6.52 1.12 -4.14
CA TYR A 81 -6.76 -0.30 -4.10
C TYR A 81 -7.54 -0.71 -2.83
N ILE A 82 -7.15 -0.22 -1.65
CA ILE A 82 -7.87 -0.45 -0.39
C ILE A 82 -9.32 0.07 -0.48
N GLN A 83 -9.52 1.25 -1.06
CA GLN A 83 -10.86 1.83 -1.23
C GLN A 83 -11.73 1.03 -2.19
N HIS A 84 -11.16 0.46 -3.25
CA HIS A 84 -11.88 -0.36 -4.22
C HIS A 84 -12.24 -1.73 -3.66
N THR A 85 -11.32 -2.34 -2.90
CA THR A 85 -11.50 -3.69 -2.35
C THR A 85 -12.27 -3.72 -1.04
N LYS A 86 -12.43 -2.58 -0.38
CA LYS A 86 -13.17 -2.39 0.87
C LYS A 86 -12.96 -3.54 1.86
N PRO A 87 -11.70 -3.85 2.21
CA PRO A 87 -11.38 -5.07 2.94
C PRO A 87 -12.04 -5.11 4.34
N TRP A 88 -12.40 -3.96 4.91
CA TRP A 88 -13.15 -3.89 6.16
C TRP A 88 -14.57 -4.51 6.07
N GLU A 89 -15.22 -4.45 4.92
CA GLU A 89 -16.57 -4.98 4.67
C GLU A 89 -16.60 -6.50 4.45
N LEU A 90 -15.46 -7.11 4.10
CA LEU A 90 -15.37 -8.56 3.89
C LEU A 90 -15.58 -9.31 5.20
N LYS A 91 -16.55 -10.24 5.20
CA LYS A 91 -16.84 -11.12 6.35
C LYS A 91 -15.98 -12.38 6.26
N ILE A 92 -15.41 -12.78 7.38
CA ILE A 92 -14.58 -13.99 7.53
C ILE A 92 -15.48 -15.24 7.65
N GLU A 93 -16.59 -15.28 6.90
CA GLU A 93 -17.52 -16.42 6.87
C GLU A 93 -17.28 -17.27 5.62
N ASP A 94 -16.74 -16.68 4.55
CA ASP A 94 -16.42 -17.35 3.30
C ASP A 94 -14.89 -17.37 3.11
N PRO A 95 -14.26 -18.56 2.99
CA PRO A 95 -12.84 -18.68 2.66
C PRO A 95 -12.46 -17.86 1.42
N ASN A 96 -13.38 -17.70 0.47
CA ASN A 96 -13.19 -16.88 -0.72
C ASN A 96 -13.03 -15.39 -0.40
N GLN A 97 -13.76 -14.85 0.58
CA GLN A 97 -13.66 -13.44 1.00
C GLN A 97 -12.36 -13.14 1.75
N LEU A 98 -11.84 -14.13 2.49
CA LEU A 98 -10.55 -14.06 3.13
C LEU A 98 -9.42 -13.79 2.12
N TYR A 99 -9.51 -14.41 0.93
CA TYR A 99 -8.54 -14.24 -0.16
C TYR A 99 -8.52 -12.83 -0.77
N TYR A 100 -9.65 -12.11 -0.82
CA TYR A 100 -9.70 -10.76 -1.41
C TYR A 100 -9.05 -9.71 -0.52
N MET A 101 -9.04 -9.94 0.79
CA MET A 101 -8.62 -8.95 1.78
C MET A 101 -7.10 -8.77 1.88
N PHE A 102 -6.32 -9.77 1.42
CA PHE A 102 -4.87 -9.83 1.54
C PHE A 102 -4.08 -9.77 0.25
N ARG A 103 -4.72 -9.31 -0.81
CA ARG A 103 -4.15 -8.99 -2.10
C ARG A 103 -3.09 -7.85 -2.12
N ILE A 104 -2.60 -7.39 -0.95
CA ILE A 104 -1.63 -6.26 -0.80
C ILE A 104 -0.30 -6.70 -0.15
N PHE A 105 -0.19 -7.92 0.38
CA PHE A 105 1.07 -8.41 0.95
C PHE A 105 1.59 -9.61 0.18
#